data_AF-A0A6A5ARN8-F1
#
_entry.id   AF-A0A6A5ARN8-F1
#
_cell.length_a   1.000
_cell.length_b   1.000
_cell.length_c   1.000
_cell.angle_alpha   90.00
_cell.angle_beta   90.00
_cell.angle_gamma   90.00
#
_symmetry.space_group_name_H-M   'P 1'
#
loop_
_entity.id
_entity.type
_entity.pdbx_description
1 polymer ?
#
loop_
_entity_poly.entity_id
_entity_poly.type
_entity_poly.pdbx_seq_one_letter_code
_entity_poly.pdbx_strand_id
1 'polypeptide(L)'
;TYFTIKASTASVDALAAIFKPRNVFYVAKRAVEGKEIGYFSFKTMTNVSAFLEVTFDGASNAANVCVKGDQAAFNPVFQKLIEQIAS
;
A
#
# COMPACT_ATOMS: atom_id res chain seq x y z
N THR A 1 6.71 -4.81 -7.74
CA THR A 1 7.07 -5.87 -6.78
C THR A 1 5.86 -6.25 -5.97
N TYR A 2 5.63 -7.54 -5.73
CA TYR A 2 4.51 -8.04 -4.93
C TYR A 2 5.02 -8.61 -3.60
N PHE A 3 4.34 -8.31 -2.50
CA PHE A 3 4.68 -8.78 -1.16
C PHE A 3 3.44 -8.77 -0.26
N THR A 4 3.51 -9.44 0.89
CA THR A 4 2.43 -9.48 1.87
C THR A 4 2.87 -8.76 3.13
N ILE A 5 2.01 -7.89 3.65
CA ILE A 5 2.20 -7.24 4.94
C ILE A 5 1.24 -7.81 5.96
N LYS A 6 1.69 -7.89 7.22
CA LYS A 6 0.77 -8.02 8.35
C LYS A 6 0.21 -6.63 8.62
N ALA A 7 -0.99 -6.39 8.15
CA ALA A 7 -1.65 -5.11 8.39
C ALA A 7 -2.19 -5.10 9.82
N SER A 8 -1.95 -4.02 10.57
CA SER A 8 -2.62 -3.81 11.87
C SER A 8 -4.12 -3.57 11.73
N THR A 9 -4.61 -3.44 10.49
CA THR A 9 -5.99 -3.18 10.14
C THR A 9 -6.45 -4.16 9.05
N ALA A 10 -7.76 -4.37 8.93
CA ALA A 10 -8.35 -5.30 7.96
C ALA A 10 -9.09 -4.60 6.80
N SER A 11 -8.89 -3.28 6.62
CA SER A 11 -9.58 -2.50 5.59
C SER A 11 -8.74 -1.39 4.98
N VAL A 12 -9.11 -0.98 3.78
CA VAL A 12 -8.43 0.11 3.04
C VAL A 12 -8.58 1.45 3.76
N ASP A 13 -9.77 1.73 4.31
CA ASP A 13 -10.04 3.00 4.99
C ASP A 13 -9.17 3.15 6.26
N ALA A 14 -8.99 2.07 7.02
CA ALA A 14 -8.16 2.08 8.22
C ALA A 14 -6.66 2.19 7.87
N LEU A 15 -6.21 1.51 6.80
CA LEU A 15 -4.85 1.66 6.29
C LEU A 15 -4.59 3.09 5.79
N ALA A 16 -5.56 3.72 5.13
CA ALA A 16 -5.45 5.11 4.68
C ALA A 16 -5.22 6.09 5.82
N ALA A 17 -5.86 5.87 6.98
CA ALA A 17 -5.65 6.69 8.17
C ALA A 17 -4.21 6.57 8.73
N ILE A 18 -3.60 5.38 8.66
CA ILE A 18 -2.20 5.14 9.05
C ILE A 18 -1.24 5.80 8.06
N PHE A 19 -1.54 5.73 6.77
CA PHE A 19 -0.69 6.18 5.68
C PHE A 19 -0.68 7.71 5.49
N LYS A 20 -1.81 8.38 5.72
CA LYS A 20 -1.96 9.83 5.55
C LYS A 20 -0.91 10.67 6.31
N PRO A 21 -0.65 10.48 7.62
CA PRO A 21 0.38 11.27 8.32
C PRO A 21 1.81 11.00 7.84
N ARG A 22 2.02 9.95 7.03
CA ARG A 22 3.32 9.53 6.48
C ARG A 22 3.46 9.88 4.99
N ASN A 23 2.59 10.76 4.47
CA ASN A 23 2.57 11.21 3.07
C ASN A 23 2.36 10.09 2.04
N VAL A 24 1.64 9.03 2.44
CA VAL A 24 1.11 8.03 1.51
C VAL A 24 -0.38 8.30 1.35
N PHE A 25 -0.77 8.71 0.15
CA PHE A 25 -2.09 9.25 -0.13
C PHE A 25 -2.99 8.20 -0.76
N TYR A 26 -4.18 8.05 -0.19
CA TYR A 26 -5.26 7.27 -0.77
C TYR A 26 -5.75 7.91 -2.07
N VAL A 27 -5.92 7.10 -3.12
CA VAL A 27 -6.36 7.53 -4.45
C VAL A 27 -7.77 7.00 -4.74
N ALA A 28 -7.99 5.70 -4.56
CA ALA A 28 -9.27 5.06 -4.86
C ALA A 28 -9.41 3.72 -4.13
N LYS A 29 -10.64 3.22 -4.01
CA LYS A 29 -10.95 1.87 -3.54
C LYS A 29 -11.93 1.18 -4.47
N ARG A 30 -11.84 -0.14 -4.55
CA ARG A 30 -12.71 -0.98 -5.35
C ARG A 30 -12.97 -2.29 -4.62
N ALA A 31 -14.22 -2.73 -4.61
CA ALA A 31 -14.59 -4.08 -4.21
C ALA A 31 -14.59 -4.99 -5.45
N VAL A 32 -13.89 -6.12 -5.40
CA VAL A 32 -13.83 -7.11 -6.49
C VAL A 32 -13.87 -8.50 -5.90
N GLU A 33 -14.85 -9.33 -6.28
CA GLU A 33 -14.92 -10.74 -5.86
C GLU A 33 -14.82 -10.94 -4.33
N GLY A 34 -15.45 -10.05 -3.55
CA GLY A 34 -15.40 -10.08 -2.08
C GLY A 34 -14.10 -9.56 -1.45
N LYS A 35 -13.13 -9.12 -2.26
CA LYS A 35 -11.89 -8.49 -1.81
C LYS A 35 -12.00 -6.97 -1.85
N GLU A 36 -11.34 -6.32 -0.89
CA GLU A 36 -11.21 -4.87 -0.86
C GLU A 36 -9.85 -4.46 -1.43
N ILE A 37 -9.85 -3.68 -2.51
CA ILE A 37 -8.63 -3.21 -3.19
C ILE A 37 -8.51 -1.70 -3.02
N GLY A 38 -7.41 -1.25 -2.42
CA GLY A 38 -7.07 0.15 -2.24
C GLY A 38 -5.89 0.57 -3.10
N TYR A 39 -5.99 1.75 -3.71
CA TYR A 39 -4.93 2.37 -4.49
C TYR A 39 -4.36 3.55 -3.74
N PHE A 40 -3.03 3.62 -3.65
CA PHE A 40 -2.32 4.69 -2.97
C PHE A 40 -1.18 5.21 -3.82
N SER A 41 -0.70 6.41 -3.50
CA SER A 41 0.46 7.02 -4.14
C SER A 41 1.31 7.79 -3.14
N PHE A 42 2.60 7.90 -3.42
CA PHE A 42 3.50 8.82 -2.73
C PHE A 42 4.62 9.27 -3.66
N LYS A 43 5.29 10.36 -3.29
CA LYS A 43 6.42 10.92 -4.04
C LYS A 43 7.55 11.24 -3.09
N THR A 44 8.78 10.88 -3.46
CA THR A 44 9.97 11.20 -2.68
C THR A 44 10.41 12.66 -2.89
N MET A 45 11.29 13.16 -2.02
CA MET A 45 11.95 14.46 -2.17
C MET A 45 12.79 14.56 -3.46
N THR A 46 13.23 13.41 -4.01
CA THR A 46 13.96 13.30 -5.28
C THR A 46 13.04 13.19 -6.49
N ASN A 47 11.74 13.48 -6.33
CA ASN A 47 10.71 13.42 -7.36
C ASN A 47 10.43 12.02 -7.94
N VAL A 48 10.78 10.95 -7.25
CA VAL A 48 10.40 9.58 -7.65
C VAL A 48 9.00 9.28 -7.15
N SER A 49 8.07 8.96 -8.05
CA SER A 49 6.71 8.56 -7.66
C SER A 49 6.62 7.05 -7.51
N ALA A 50 5.74 6.61 -6.61
CA ALA A 50 5.38 5.22 -6.46
C ALA A 50 3.90 5.06 -6.20
N PHE A 51 3.35 3.98 -6.75
CA PHE A 51 1.95 3.59 -6.65
C PHE A 51 1.84 2.26 -5.94
N LEU A 52 0.81 2.13 -5.12
CA LEU A 52 0.52 0.93 -4.35
C LEU A 52 -0.88 0.45 -4.71
N GLU A 53 -1.01 -0.86 -4.91
CA GLU A 53 -2.28 -1.57 -4.90
C GLU A 53 -2.27 -2.50 -3.70
N VAL A 54 -3.21 -2.34 -2.79
CA VAL A 54 -3.32 -3.12 -1.55
C VAL A 54 -4.62 -3.91 -1.59
N THR A 55 -4.55 -5.22 -1.47
CA THR A 55 -5.70 -6.12 -1.49
C THR A 55 -5.88 -6.78 -0.13
N PHE A 56 -7.04 -6.58 0.48
CA PHE A 56 -7.52 -7.31 1.64
C PHE A 56 -8.48 -8.41 1.18
N ASP A 57 -8.24 -9.64 1.65
CA ASP A 57 -9.08 -10.80 1.33
C ASP A 57 -10.24 -11.03 2.31
N GLY A 58 -10.33 -10.22 3.37
CA GLY A 58 -11.36 -10.30 4.40
C GLY A 58 -11.26 -11.51 5.33
N ALA A 59 -10.33 -12.44 5.07
CA ALA A 59 -10.15 -13.66 5.84
C ALA A 59 -8.96 -13.58 6.81
N SER A 60 -8.02 -12.67 6.56
CA SER A 60 -6.78 -12.54 7.32
C SER A 60 -6.47 -11.09 7.73
N ASN A 61 -5.71 -10.91 8.81
CA ASN A 61 -5.07 -9.62 9.15
C ASN A 61 -3.82 -9.38 8.29
N ALA A 62 -3.86 -9.81 7.03
CA ALA A 62 -2.78 -9.64 6.07
C ALA A 62 -3.32 -8.96 4.82
N ALA A 63 -2.46 -8.18 4.17
CA ALA A 63 -2.78 -7.53 2.91
C ALA A 63 -1.70 -7.82 1.88
N ASN A 64 -2.13 -8.11 0.67
CA ASN A 64 -1.22 -8.27 -0.47
C ASN A 64 -0.99 -6.92 -1.11
N VAL A 65 0.27 -6.53 -1.26
CA VAL A 65 0.67 -5.23 -1.77
C VAL A 65 1.45 -5.41 -3.07
N CYS A 66 1.06 -4.65 -4.09
CA CYS A 66 1.86 -4.42 -5.27
C CYS A 66 2.41 -3.00 -5.23
N VAL A 67 3.73 -2.84 -5.28
CA VAL A 67 4.37 -1.54 -5.48
C VAL A 67 4.88 -1.39 -6.91
N LYS A 68 4.60 -0.25 -7.52
CA LYS A 68 5.09 0.18 -8.83
C LYS A 68 5.67 1.59 -8.72
N GLY A 69 6.98 1.69 -8.62
CA GLY A 69 7.71 2.95 -8.74
C GLY A 69 7.99 3.31 -10.20
N ASP A 70 8.09 4.61 -10.50
CA ASP A 70 8.53 5.11 -11.81
C ASP A 70 9.93 4.59 -12.18
N GLN A 71 10.75 4.33 -11.16
CA GLN A 71 12.08 3.74 -11.28
C GLN A 71 12.12 2.43 -10.48
N ALA A 72 12.08 1.31 -11.18
CA ALA A 72 11.95 -0.01 -10.59
C ALA A 72 13.07 -0.37 -9.59
N ALA A 73 14.25 0.23 -9.72
CA ALA A 73 15.39 0.05 -8.82
C ALA A 73 15.07 0.41 -7.35
N PHE A 74 14.11 1.32 -7.12
CA PHE A 74 13.70 1.71 -5.76
C PHE A 74 12.60 0.84 -5.17
N ASN A 75 11.97 -0.05 -5.95
CA ASN A 75 10.89 -0.90 -5.45
C ASN A 75 11.24 -1.72 -4.18
N PRO A 76 12.46 -2.27 -4.02
CA PRO A 76 12.83 -2.96 -2.77
C PRO A 76 12.86 -2.03 -1.55
N VAL A 77 13.25 -0.77 -1.73
CA VAL A 77 13.26 0.24 -0.66
C VAL A 77 11.83 0.63 -0.32
N PHE A 78 10.98 0.83 -1.33
CA PHE A 78 9.56 1.12 -1.13
C PHE A 78 8.82 -0.02 -0.44
N GLN A 79 9.11 -1.28 -0.79
CA GLN A 79 8.58 -2.43 -0.08
C GLN A 79 8.89 -2.35 1.42
N LYS A 80 10.17 -2.17 1.78
CA LYS A 80 10.59 -2.05 3.20
C LYS A 80 9.91 -0.89 3.92
N LEU A 81 9.76 0.25 3.25
CA LEU A 81 9.02 1.39 3.79
C LEU A 81 7.59 0.98 4.14
N ILE A 82 6.86 0.35 3.20
CA ILE A 82 5.47 -0.06 3.41
C ILE A 82 5.35 -1.11 4.51
N GLU A 83 6.24 -2.11 4.54
CA GLU A 83 6.31 -3.09 5.63
C GLU A 83 6.48 -2.44 7.01
N GLN A 84 7.27 -1.35 7.09
CA GLN A 84 7.52 -0.62 8.34
C GLN A 84 6.37 0.29 8.77
N ILE A 85 5.64 0.90 7.82
CA ILE A 85 4.62 1.90 8.15
C ILE A 85 3.21 1.33 8.23
N ALA A 86 2.98 0.13 7.69
CA ALA A 86 1.68 -0.53 7.73
C ALA A 86 1.46 -1.39 8.99
N SER A 87 2.51 -1.62 9.78
CA SER A 87 2.43 -2.20 11.13
C SER A 87 1.91 -1.20 12.13
#